data_AF-A0A4Z0YWY4-F1
#
_entry.id   AF-A0A4Z0YWY4-F1
#
_cell.length_a   1.000
_cell.length_b   1.000
_cell.length_c   1.000
_cell.angle_alpha   90.00
_cell.angle_beta   90.00
_cell.angle_gamma   90.00
#
_symmetry.space_group_name_H-M   'P 1'
#
loop_
_entity.id
_entity.type
_entity.pdbx_description
1 polymer ?
#
loop_
_entity_poly.entity_id
_entity_poly.type
_entity_poly.pdbx_seq_one_letter_code
_entity_poly.pdbx_strand_id
1 'polypeptide(L)'
;MRFTTASLVSVGLAAVHGLPLATSDFSGCRVDLAATLNQPQNAAIKILYGTLSKWVNSTAAPYFSSDYLDTRNTTKAPFSVLFKGNMIPDFQSEESMASVLDSWVGTYLIGGATPSFDDYVITAVICS
;
A
#
# COMPACT_ATOMS: atom_id res chain seq x y z
N MET A 1 -60.41 -14.26 -22.45
CA MET A 1 -59.37 -13.23 -22.72
C MET A 1 -58.20 -13.50 -21.77
N ARG A 2 -56.99 -13.62 -22.31
CA ARG A 2 -55.72 -13.70 -21.56
C ARG A 2 -55.54 -12.44 -20.72
N PHE A 3 -54.90 -12.52 -19.55
CA PHE A 3 -53.74 -11.68 -19.19
C PHE A 3 -52.90 -12.37 -18.10
N THR A 4 -51.61 -12.14 -18.23
CA THR A 4 -50.43 -12.86 -17.73
C THR A 4 -49.96 -12.41 -16.34
N THR A 5 -49.22 -13.33 -15.70
CA THR A 5 -48.39 -13.25 -14.49
C THR A 5 -47.43 -12.06 -14.38
N ALA A 6 -47.11 -11.63 -13.16
CA ALA A 6 -45.76 -11.18 -12.80
C ALA A 6 -45.49 -11.32 -11.29
N SER A 7 -44.41 -12.05 -10.97
CA SER A 7 -43.82 -12.24 -9.65
C SER A 7 -43.09 -10.99 -9.15
N LEU A 8 -43.02 -10.80 -7.83
CA LEU A 8 -41.94 -10.02 -7.21
C LEU A 8 -41.33 -10.85 -6.07
N VAL A 9 -40.19 -11.45 -6.39
CA VAL A 9 -39.23 -12.02 -5.44
C VAL A 9 -38.54 -10.85 -4.76
N SER A 10 -38.83 -10.65 -3.47
CA SER A 10 -38.11 -9.70 -2.63
C SER A 10 -36.78 -10.32 -2.18
N VAL A 11 -35.70 -10.00 -2.90
CA VAL A 11 -34.33 -10.27 -2.46
C VAL A 11 -34.01 -9.29 -1.33
N GLY A 12 -33.97 -9.79 -0.10
CA GLY A 12 -33.51 -9.03 1.06
C GLY A 12 -32.00 -8.81 0.96
N LEU A 13 -31.58 -7.58 0.70
CA LEU A 13 -30.19 -7.16 0.77
C LEU A 13 -29.81 -6.95 2.24
N ALA A 14 -28.91 -7.78 2.76
CA ALA A 14 -28.30 -7.57 4.07
C ALA A 14 -27.41 -6.31 4.02
N ALA A 15 -27.83 -5.25 4.71
CA ALA A 15 -26.99 -4.10 4.96
C ALA A 15 -25.95 -4.47 6.03
N VAL A 16 -24.74 -4.86 5.60
CA VAL A 16 -23.58 -4.93 6.47
C VAL A 16 -23.25 -3.48 6.85
N HIS A 17 -23.42 -3.14 8.13
CA HIS A 17 -22.93 -1.89 8.71
C HIS A 17 -21.40 -1.85 8.54
N GLY A 18 -20.94 -1.27 7.43
CA GLY A 18 -19.54 -0.93 7.24
C GLY A 18 -19.14 0.07 8.30
N LEU A 19 -18.14 -0.27 9.12
CA LEU A 19 -17.40 0.73 9.85
C LEU A 19 -16.99 1.83 8.86
N PRO A 20 -16.99 3.13 9.26
CA PRO A 20 -16.37 4.14 8.44
C PRO A 20 -14.88 3.79 8.38
N LEU A 21 -14.45 3.16 7.29
CA LEU A 21 -13.06 3.19 6.87
C LEU A 21 -12.72 4.67 6.82
N ALA A 22 -11.84 5.12 7.71
CA ALA A 22 -11.27 6.44 7.61
C ALA A 22 -10.58 6.54 6.26
N THR A 23 -11.28 7.04 5.24
CA THR A 23 -10.66 7.49 3.99
C THR A 23 -9.92 8.76 4.39
N SER A 24 -8.68 8.56 4.82
CA SER A 24 -7.73 9.66 4.79
C SER A 24 -7.47 9.88 3.31
N ASP A 25 -8.23 10.77 2.68
CA ASP A 25 -8.08 11.18 1.28
C ASP A 25 -6.73 11.88 1.09
N PHE A 26 -5.65 11.11 1.22
CA PHE A 26 -4.31 11.52 0.86
C PHE A 26 -4.07 10.92 -0.51
N SER A 27 -4.13 11.78 -1.55
CA SER A 27 -3.71 11.41 -2.90
C SER A 27 -2.32 10.78 -2.83
N GLY A 28 -2.10 9.64 -3.47
CA GLY A 28 -0.80 9.00 -3.41
C GLY A 28 -0.80 7.52 -3.78
N CYS A 29 0.30 6.84 -3.45
CA CYS A 29 0.47 5.41 -3.72
C CYS A 29 0.81 4.66 -2.44
N ARG A 30 -0.07 3.74 -2.04
CA ARG A 30 0.13 2.84 -0.90
C ARG A 30 0.85 1.58 -1.34
N VAL A 31 1.91 1.22 -0.62
CA VAL A 31 2.65 -0.03 -0.77
C VAL A 31 2.27 -0.96 0.37
N ASP A 32 1.74 -2.14 0.02
CA ASP A 32 1.37 -3.19 0.97
C ASP A 32 2.50 -4.19 1.18
N LEU A 33 2.65 -4.60 2.44
CA LEU A 33 3.78 -5.37 2.92
C LEU A 33 3.29 -6.60 3.71
N ALA A 34 3.89 -7.75 3.45
CA ALA A 34 3.74 -8.94 4.27
C ALA A 34 5.09 -9.31 4.90
N ALA A 35 5.10 -9.51 6.22
CA ALA A 35 6.31 -9.90 6.93
C ALA A 35 6.72 -11.32 6.53
N THR A 36 8.03 -11.55 6.35
CA THR A 36 8.56 -12.89 6.08
C THR A 36 8.66 -13.76 7.34
N LEU A 37 8.61 -13.12 8.53
CA LEU A 37 8.52 -13.78 9.82
C LEU A 37 7.12 -13.62 10.43
N ASN A 38 6.68 -14.62 11.18
CA ASN A 38 5.40 -14.57 11.90
C ASN A 38 5.34 -13.47 12.98
N GLN A 39 6.49 -13.07 13.52
CA GLN A 39 6.62 -11.99 14.51
C GLN A 39 7.86 -11.14 14.18
N PRO A 40 7.70 -10.12 13.32
CA PRO A 40 8.82 -9.29 12.90
C PRO A 40 9.33 -8.41 14.05
N GLN A 41 10.64 -8.18 14.10
CA GLN A 41 11.26 -7.36 15.14
C GLN A 41 11.40 -5.92 14.64
N ASN A 42 11.05 -4.95 15.49
CA ASN A 42 11.22 -3.51 15.18
C ASN A 42 10.57 -3.08 13.84
N ALA A 43 9.37 -3.57 13.55
CA ALA A 43 8.71 -3.40 12.26
C ALA A 43 8.67 -1.95 11.75
N ALA A 44 8.32 -0.99 12.62
CA ALA A 44 8.25 0.41 12.24
C ALA A 44 9.58 0.96 11.70
N ILE A 45 10.69 0.70 12.42
CA ILE A 45 12.03 1.17 12.05
C ILE A 45 12.46 0.48 10.75
N LYS A 46 12.29 -0.84 10.66
CA LYS A 46 12.70 -1.61 9.47
C LYS A 46 11.94 -1.19 8.22
N ILE A 47 10.62 -1.06 8.32
CA ILE A 47 9.79 -0.67 7.19
C ILE A 47 10.13 0.76 6.78
N LEU A 48 10.27 1.70 7.72
CA LEU A 48 10.63 3.08 7.38
C LEU A 48 11.98 3.13 6.65
N TYR A 49 13.07 2.68 7.27
CA TYR A 49 14.41 2.80 6.67
C TYR A 49 14.56 1.95 5.40
N GLY A 50 13.94 0.77 5.37
CA GLY A 50 13.90 -0.07 4.18
C GLY A 50 13.20 0.64 3.02
N THR A 51 12.08 1.31 3.28
CA THR A 51 11.35 2.09 2.26
C THR A 51 12.17 3.26 1.74
N LEU A 52 12.79 4.04 2.63
CA LEU A 52 13.64 5.18 2.25
C LEU A 52 14.81 4.71 1.36
N SER A 53 15.50 3.64 1.78
CA SER A 53 16.64 3.10 1.04
C SER A 53 16.23 2.51 -0.31
N LYS A 54 15.12 1.76 -0.36
CA LYS A 54 14.64 1.17 -1.61
C LYS A 54 14.22 2.25 -2.60
N TRP A 55 13.60 3.34 -2.15
CA TRP A 55 13.27 4.48 -3.00
C TRP A 55 14.51 5.11 -3.64
N VAL A 56 15.48 5.48 -2.81
CA VAL A 56 16.77 6.05 -3.25
C VAL A 56 17.44 5.15 -4.29
N ASN A 57 17.49 3.84 -4.03
CA ASN A 57 18.10 2.88 -4.95
C ASN A 57 17.32 2.73 -6.26
N SER A 58 15.99 2.82 -6.23
CA SER A 58 15.14 2.62 -7.41
C SER A 58 15.13 3.83 -8.34
N THR A 59 15.34 5.03 -7.78
CA THR A 59 15.28 6.30 -8.52
C THR A 59 16.65 6.93 -8.76
N ALA A 60 17.71 6.35 -8.18
CA ALA A 60 19.04 6.96 -8.08
C ALA A 60 19.03 8.37 -7.46
N ALA A 61 17.99 8.69 -6.67
CA ALA A 61 17.90 9.98 -5.98
C ALA A 61 18.96 10.05 -4.86
N PRO A 62 19.61 11.20 -4.63
CA PRO A 62 20.61 11.33 -3.57
C PRO A 62 20.01 11.24 -2.16
N TYR A 63 18.71 11.47 -2.03
CA TYR A 63 18.00 11.52 -0.76
C TYR A 63 16.49 11.30 -0.96
N PHE A 64 15.83 10.81 0.09
CA PHE A 64 14.38 10.73 0.17
C PHE A 64 13.89 11.06 1.59
N SER A 65 12.94 11.98 1.73
CA SER A 65 12.45 12.42 3.04
C SER A 65 11.36 11.49 3.58
N SER A 66 11.44 11.18 4.88
CA SER A 66 10.37 10.48 5.58
C SER A 66 9.08 11.31 5.64
N ASP A 67 9.14 12.63 5.48
CA ASP A 67 7.95 13.49 5.48
C ASP A 67 7.03 13.22 4.28
N TYR A 68 7.58 12.65 3.20
CA TYR A 68 6.84 12.22 2.02
C TYR A 68 6.07 10.91 2.25
N LEU A 69 6.24 10.29 3.41
CA LEU A 69 5.59 9.04 3.76
C LEU A 69 4.55 9.23 4.87
N ASP A 70 3.52 8.40 4.83
CA ASP A 70 2.69 8.08 5.99
C ASP A 70 2.98 6.65 6.43
N THR A 71 3.48 6.53 7.67
CA THR A 71 3.98 5.29 8.27
C THR A 71 3.13 4.80 9.43
N ARG A 72 1.90 5.33 9.59
CA ARG A 72 0.99 4.92 10.68
C ARG A 72 0.73 3.42 10.73
N ASN A 73 0.78 2.74 9.59
CA ASN A 73 0.52 1.31 9.45
C ASN A 73 1.79 0.44 9.46
N THR A 74 2.92 0.94 9.99
CA THR A 74 4.18 0.17 10.06
C THR A 74 4.39 -0.58 11.37
N THR A 75 3.55 -0.35 12.38
CA THR A 75 3.69 -0.93 13.73
C THR A 75 2.90 -2.22 13.93
N LYS A 76 1.88 -2.48 13.10
CA LYS A 76 1.03 -3.68 13.17
C LYS A 76 0.50 -4.07 11.79
N ALA A 77 0.31 -5.36 11.57
CA ALA A 77 -0.32 -5.87 10.35
C ALA A 77 -1.80 -5.42 10.25
N PRO A 78 -2.34 -5.21 9.03
CA PRO A 78 -1.64 -5.26 7.75
C PRO A 78 -0.63 -4.11 7.59
N PHE A 79 0.60 -4.43 7.20
CA PHE A 79 1.66 -3.45 7.10
C PHE A 79 1.55 -2.68 5.79
N SER A 80 1.69 -1.36 5.86
CA SER A 80 1.73 -0.52 4.66
C SER A 80 2.48 0.78 4.88
N VAL A 81 2.93 1.36 3.77
CA VAL A 81 3.48 2.72 3.71
C VAL A 81 2.78 3.46 2.58
N LEU A 82 2.27 4.64 2.85
CA LEU A 82 1.70 5.51 1.82
C LEU A 82 2.74 6.55 1.40
N PHE A 83 3.03 6.61 0.10
CA PHE A 83 3.77 7.67 -0.54
C PHE A 83 2.80 8.80 -0.87
N LYS A 84 3.00 9.97 -0.25
CA LYS A 84 2.12 11.13 -0.40
C LYS A 84 2.34 11.79 -1.77
N GLY A 85 1.28 11.90 -2.55
CA GLY A 85 1.29 12.62 -3.82
C GLY A 85 1.61 14.10 -3.66
N ASN A 86 2.12 14.73 -4.73
CA ASN A 86 2.54 16.13 -4.78
C ASN A 86 3.62 16.55 -3.76
N MET A 87 4.20 15.62 -3.00
CA MET A 87 5.26 15.91 -2.02
C MET A 87 6.65 15.49 -2.49
N ILE A 88 6.73 14.46 -3.34
CA ILE A 88 8.00 13.92 -3.82
C ILE A 88 8.47 14.74 -5.03
N PRO A 89 9.66 15.36 -4.97
CA PRO A 89 10.25 16.03 -6.15
C PRO A 89 10.31 15.08 -7.34
N ASP A 90 10.00 15.57 -8.54
CA ASP A 90 9.97 14.82 -9.80
C ASP A 90 8.94 13.68 -9.90
N PHE A 91 8.29 13.30 -8.80
CA PHE A 91 7.26 12.24 -8.73
C PHE A 91 5.96 12.78 -8.11
N GLN A 92 5.42 13.83 -8.71
CA GLN A 92 4.27 14.57 -8.16
C GLN A 92 2.93 13.85 -8.41
N SER A 93 2.83 13.05 -9.47
CA SER A 93 1.59 12.34 -9.84
C SER A 93 1.60 10.87 -9.40
N GLU A 94 0.41 10.30 -9.20
CA GLU A 94 0.24 8.86 -8.96
C GLU A 94 0.88 8.01 -10.06
N GLU A 95 0.69 8.37 -11.33
CA GLU A 95 1.29 7.65 -12.46
C GLU A 95 2.82 7.64 -12.38
N SER A 96 3.44 8.79 -12.05
CA SER A 96 4.89 8.87 -11.91
C SER A 96 5.41 8.03 -10.74
N MET A 97 4.70 8.03 -9.60
CA MET A 97 5.05 7.18 -8.46
C MET A 97 4.85 5.69 -8.76
N ALA A 98 3.72 5.33 -9.37
CA ALA A 98 3.40 3.95 -9.75
C ALA A 98 4.46 3.36 -10.67
N SER A 99 4.99 4.15 -11.62
CA SER A 99 6.06 3.71 -12.52
C SER A 99 7.31 3.18 -11.81
N VAL A 100 7.60 3.68 -10.60
CA VAL A 100 8.67 3.18 -9.73
C VAL A 100 8.17 2.05 -8.86
N LEU A 101 7.05 2.28 -8.16
CA LEU A 101 6.56 1.38 -7.11
C LEU A 101 6.06 0.04 -7.64
N ASP A 102 5.45 0.00 -8.82
CA ASP A 102 4.96 -1.24 -9.43
C ASP A 102 6.10 -2.22 -9.70
N SER A 103 7.30 -1.72 -9.99
CA SER A 103 8.50 -2.57 -10.15
C SER A 103 8.93 -3.27 -8.86
N TRP A 104 8.41 -2.84 -7.71
CA TRP A 104 8.72 -3.43 -6.41
C TRP A 104 7.84 -4.61 -6.07
N VAL A 105 6.67 -4.75 -6.70
CA VAL A 105 5.72 -5.82 -6.40
C VAL A 105 6.37 -7.19 -6.65
N GLY A 106 6.25 -8.10 -5.68
CA GLY A 106 6.91 -9.40 -5.71
C GLY A 106 8.37 -9.39 -5.28
N THR A 107 8.95 -8.22 -4.96
CA THR A 107 10.29 -8.09 -4.38
C THR A 107 10.23 -7.89 -2.87
N TYR A 108 11.38 -7.95 -2.22
CA TYR A 108 11.53 -7.68 -0.78
C TYR A 108 11.98 -6.25 -0.53
N LEU A 109 11.47 -5.67 0.55
CA LEU A 109 11.72 -4.28 0.91
C LEU A 109 13.21 -3.99 1.12
N ILE A 110 13.92 -4.89 1.82
CA ILE A 110 15.34 -4.72 2.13
C ILE A 110 16.21 -5.54 1.17
N GLY A 111 15.89 -6.82 0.97
CA GLY A 111 16.74 -7.73 0.21
C GLY A 111 16.64 -7.64 -1.32
N GLY A 112 15.66 -6.90 -1.86
CA GLY A 112 15.46 -6.80 -3.31
C GLY A 112 14.89 -8.09 -3.89
N ALA A 113 15.63 -8.79 -4.77
CA ALA A 113 15.14 -10.02 -5.40
C ALA A 113 15.08 -11.22 -4.43
N THR A 114 15.97 -11.25 -3.45
CA THR A 114 16.04 -12.31 -2.43
C THR A 114 15.78 -11.71 -1.05
N PRO A 115 15.08 -12.39 -0.13
CA PRO A 115 14.78 -11.80 1.17
C PRO A 115 16.06 -11.62 2.00
N SER A 116 16.12 -10.51 2.73
CA SER A 116 17.01 -10.41 3.88
C SER A 116 16.38 -11.09 5.11
N PHE A 117 17.09 -11.16 6.22
CA PHE A 117 16.53 -11.65 7.48
C PHE A 117 15.53 -10.66 8.06
N ASP A 118 14.33 -11.15 8.44
CA ASP A 118 13.27 -10.35 9.05
C ASP A 118 12.92 -9.13 8.16
N ASP A 119 12.42 -9.47 6.97
CA ASP A 119 12.16 -8.60 5.82
C ASP A 119 10.66 -8.60 5.50
N TYR A 120 10.26 -7.87 4.46
CA TYR A 120 8.88 -7.70 4.04
C TYR A 120 8.77 -7.89 2.54
N VAL A 121 7.92 -8.82 2.10
CA VAL A 121 7.57 -8.91 0.67
C VAL A 121 6.55 -7.82 0.34
N ILE A 122 6.76 -7.16 -0.78
CA ILE A 122 5.86 -6.13 -1.30
C ILE A 122 4.79 -6.83 -2.14
N THR A 123 3.55 -6.77 -1.66
CA THR A 123 2.46 -7.59 -2.22
C THR A 123 1.58 -6.82 -3.19
N ALA A 124 1.44 -5.51 -3.02
CA ALA A 124 0.64 -4.67 -3.90
C ALA A 124 1.07 -3.21 -3.83
N VAL A 125 0.74 -2.48 -4.90
CA VAL A 125 0.74 -1.02 -4.97
C VAL A 125 -0.67 -0.58 -5.34
N ILE A 126 -1.22 0.37 -4.60
CA ILE A 126 -2.56 0.91 -4.80
C ILE A 126 -2.45 2.43 -4.80
N CYS A 127 -2.73 3.07 -5.93
CA CYS A 127 -2.75 4.53 -6.05
C CYS A 127 -4.19 5.05 -6.16
N SER A 128 -4.45 6.21 -5.55
CA SER A 128 -5.78 6.85 -5.47
C SER A 128 -5.68 8.33 -5.13
#